data_AF-A0A073JKJ4-F1
#
_entry.id   AF-A0A073JKJ4-F1
#
_cell.length_a   1.000
_cell.length_b   1.000
_cell.length_c   1.000
_cell.angle_alpha   90.00
_cell.angle_beta   90.00
_cell.angle_gamma   90.00
#
_symmetry.space_group_name_H-M   'P 1'
#
loop_
_entity.id
_entity.type
_entity.pdbx_description
1 polymer ?
#
loop_
_entity_poly.entity_id
_entity_poly.type
_entity_poly.pdbx_seq_one_letter_code
_entity_poly.pdbx_strand_id
1 'polypeptide(L)'
;MRCAAIFAALMAASPLWAFDVPSGQKIELQEVLIDDTSGTNILRFRFLAPAIAREGGTMTYADSASDIEDLCAKTAIPYIAEYELTPEIVVISLADRAVEFGQPDPDATQFFDAFRIENDTCIWEAF
;
A
#
# COMPACT_ATOMS: atom_id res chain seq x y z
N MET A 1 -16.81 42.01 35.62
CA MET A 1 -15.87 41.48 34.60
C MET A 1 -15.79 39.97 34.74
N ARG A 2 -16.29 39.20 33.77
CA ARG A 2 -16.10 37.74 33.70
C ARG A 2 -15.40 37.47 32.37
N CYS A 3 -14.10 37.16 32.42
CA CYS A 3 -13.36 36.69 31.25
C CYS A 3 -13.82 35.27 30.93
N ALA A 4 -14.44 35.07 29.77
CA ALA A 4 -14.65 33.75 29.20
C ALA A 4 -13.39 33.36 28.43
N ALA A 5 -12.72 32.28 28.86
CA ALA A 5 -11.61 31.69 28.11
C ALA A 5 -12.19 30.86 26.95
N ILE A 6 -11.82 31.23 25.72
CA ILE A 6 -12.16 30.48 24.52
C ILE A 6 -11.13 29.34 24.38
N PHE A 7 -11.57 28.11 24.60
CA PHE A 7 -10.79 26.91 24.29
C PHE A 7 -10.88 26.66 22.77
N ALA A 8 -9.80 26.94 22.04
CA ALA A 8 -9.70 26.58 20.63
C ALA A 8 -9.29 25.10 20.52
N ALA A 9 -10.22 24.24 20.09
CA ALA A 9 -9.91 22.86 19.75
C ALA A 9 -9.26 22.83 18.36
N LEU A 10 -7.97 22.46 18.28
CA LEU A 10 -7.33 22.11 17.01
C LEU A 10 -7.88 20.74 16.58
N MET A 11 -8.68 20.70 15.52
CA MET A 11 -8.93 19.45 14.78
C MET A 11 -7.71 19.16 13.91
N ALA A 12 -6.96 18.11 14.25
CA ALA A 12 -6.00 17.54 13.32
C ALA A 12 -6.79 16.84 12.20
N ALA A 13 -6.72 17.39 10.99
CA ALA A 13 -7.25 16.72 9.81
C ALA A 13 -6.33 15.54 9.49
N SER A 14 -6.71 14.34 9.92
CA SER A 14 -6.11 13.12 9.39
C SER A 14 -6.46 13.04 7.90
N PRO A 15 -5.50 12.77 7.00
CA PRO A 15 -5.85 12.50 5.60
C PRO A 15 -6.84 11.34 5.59
N LEU A 16 -7.98 11.54 4.90
CA LEU A 16 -9.12 10.62 4.92
C LEU A 16 -8.80 9.25 4.29
N TRP A 17 -7.60 9.07 3.74
CA TRP A 17 -7.15 7.89 2.97
C TRP A 17 -5.77 7.39 3.40
N ALA A 18 -5.39 7.56 4.67
CA ALA A 18 -4.28 6.79 5.21
C ALA A 18 -4.75 5.35 5.47
N PHE A 19 -4.02 4.36 4.97
CA PHE A 19 -4.30 2.96 5.29
C PHE A 19 -3.74 2.64 6.68
N ASP A 20 -4.58 2.08 7.54
CA ASP A 20 -4.15 1.56 8.83
C ASP A 20 -3.46 0.21 8.62
N VAL A 21 -2.14 0.20 8.67
CA VAL A 21 -1.31 -1.01 8.54
C VAL A 21 -0.66 -1.40 9.87
N PRO A 22 -0.33 -2.70 10.09
CA PRO A 22 0.23 -3.19 11.35
C PRO A 22 1.43 -2.43 11.90
N SER A 23 2.37 -1.98 11.06
CA SER A 23 3.54 -1.21 11.50
C SER A 23 3.21 0.21 11.97
N GLY A 24 2.03 0.72 11.61
CA GLY A 24 1.62 2.11 11.83
C GLY A 24 2.31 3.12 10.91
N GLN A 25 3.08 2.68 9.91
CA GLN A 25 3.67 3.59 8.93
C GLN A 25 2.59 4.24 8.05
N LYS A 26 2.90 5.43 7.52
CA LYS A 26 1.98 6.12 6.59
C LYS A 26 2.00 5.43 5.24
N ILE A 27 0.82 5.01 4.79
CA ILE A 27 0.60 4.38 3.49
C ILE A 27 -0.45 5.16 2.73
N GLU A 28 -0.18 5.44 1.46
CA GLU A 28 -1.10 6.08 0.52
C GLU A 28 -1.20 5.25 -0.77
N LEU A 29 -2.40 5.05 -1.31
CA LEU A 29 -2.57 4.38 -2.61
C LEU A 29 -2.13 5.33 -3.72
N GLN A 30 -1.12 4.93 -4.50
CA GLN A 30 -0.70 5.65 -5.70
C GLN A 30 -1.62 5.30 -6.88
N GLU A 31 -1.76 4.01 -7.21
CA GLU A 31 -2.56 3.54 -8.33
C GLU A 31 -2.87 2.04 -8.23
N VAL A 32 -3.90 1.61 -8.95
CA VAL A 32 -4.23 0.19 -9.19
C VAL A 32 -4.12 -0.07 -10.69
N LEU A 33 -3.37 -1.09 -11.08
CA LEU A 33 -3.12 -1.43 -12.48
C LEU A 33 -3.50 -2.88 -12.75
N ILE A 34 -4.08 -3.13 -13.92
CA ILE A 34 -4.24 -4.47 -14.48
C ILE A 34 -3.18 -4.60 -15.58
N ASP A 35 -2.23 -5.51 -15.39
CA ASP A 35 -1.10 -5.75 -16.28
C ASP A 35 -1.20 -7.17 -16.85
N ASP A 36 -1.49 -7.26 -18.14
CA ASP A 36 -1.61 -8.51 -18.90
C ASP A 36 -0.51 -8.67 -19.97
N THR A 37 0.49 -7.77 -19.98
CA THR A 37 1.50 -7.70 -21.06
C THR A 37 2.37 -8.97 -21.11
N SER A 38 2.51 -9.66 -19.99
CA SER A 38 3.28 -10.90 -19.85
C SER A 38 2.51 -12.18 -20.25
N GLY A 39 1.23 -12.06 -20.60
CA GLY A 39 0.33 -13.21 -20.78
C GLY A 39 -0.22 -13.79 -19.47
N THR A 40 0.18 -13.24 -18.32
CA THR A 40 -0.42 -13.47 -17.01
C THR A 40 -1.19 -12.21 -16.61
N ASN A 41 -2.44 -12.36 -16.16
CA ASN A 41 -3.24 -11.25 -15.65
C ASN A 41 -2.81 -10.90 -14.22
N ILE A 42 -2.08 -9.80 -14.07
CA ILE A 42 -1.55 -9.33 -12.78
C ILE A 42 -2.33 -8.09 -12.34
N LEU A 43 -2.95 -8.15 -11.15
CA LEU A 43 -3.54 -6.99 -10.50
C LEU A 43 -2.53 -6.37 -9.53
N ARG A 44 -2.00 -5.19 -9.85
CA ARG A 44 -1.03 -4.47 -9.04
C ARG A 44 -1.70 -3.38 -8.22
N PHE A 45 -1.46 -3.38 -6.92
CA PHE A 45 -1.72 -2.25 -6.04
C PHE A 45 -0.40 -1.59 -5.69
N ARG A 46 -0.29 -0.30 -6.00
CA ARG A 46 0.94 0.46 -5.80
C ARG A 46 0.71 1.52 -4.74
N PHE A 47 1.50 1.44 -3.67
CA PHE A 47 1.39 2.33 -2.53
C PHE A 47 2.66 3.14 -2.30
N LEU A 48 2.50 4.36 -1.80
CA LEU A 48 3.57 5.16 -1.25
C LEU A 48 3.75 4.85 0.24
N ALA A 49 4.99 4.61 0.65
CA ALA A 49 5.42 4.29 2.00
C ALA A 49 6.72 5.04 2.35
N PRO A 50 6.67 6.35 2.65
CA PRO A 50 7.90 7.16 2.80
C PRO A 50 8.88 6.65 3.86
N ALA A 51 8.42 5.86 4.84
CA ALA A 51 9.26 5.33 5.89
C ALA A 51 10.24 4.23 5.43
N ILE A 52 10.08 3.68 4.21
CA ILE A 52 11.04 2.72 3.64
C ILE A 52 12.22 3.38 2.91
N ALA A 53 12.28 4.72 2.88
CA ALA A 53 13.32 5.46 2.18
C ALA A 53 14.73 5.03 2.64
N ARG A 54 15.65 4.88 1.67
CA ARG A 54 17.05 4.52 1.94
C ARG A 54 17.75 5.48 2.91
N GLU A 55 17.46 6.78 2.76
CA GLU A 55 17.97 7.83 3.62
C GLU A 55 16.84 8.37 4.49
N GLY A 56 17.02 8.31 5.82
CA GLY A 56 16.05 8.85 6.78
C GLY A 56 14.78 7.99 6.98
N GLY A 57 14.63 6.89 6.25
CA GLY A 57 13.60 5.89 6.52
C GLY A 57 13.86 5.14 7.81
N THR A 58 12.80 4.56 8.35
CA THR A 58 12.78 3.83 9.63
C THR A 58 12.28 2.39 9.49
N MET A 59 11.89 1.96 8.28
CA MET A 59 11.30 0.66 8.02
C MET A 59 12.17 -0.15 7.06
N THR A 60 12.41 -1.41 7.41
CA THR A 60 12.99 -2.41 6.51
C THR A 60 11.89 -3.20 5.81
N TYR A 61 12.28 -4.08 4.88
CA TYR A 61 11.36 -5.05 4.30
C TYR A 61 10.72 -5.93 5.39
N ALA A 62 11.52 -6.42 6.35
CA ALA A 62 11.02 -7.29 7.41
C ALA A 62 9.98 -6.58 8.30
N ASP A 63 10.15 -5.28 8.55
CA ASP A 63 9.18 -4.48 9.31
C ASP A 63 7.89 -4.23 8.51
N SER A 64 7.97 -4.23 7.17
CA SER A 64 6.87 -3.90 6.27
C SER A 64 6.12 -5.13 5.71
N ALA A 65 6.65 -6.34 5.89
CA ALA A 65 6.07 -7.56 5.32
C ALA A 65 4.62 -7.78 5.78
N SER A 66 4.34 -7.58 7.08
CA SER A 66 2.98 -7.68 7.61
C SER A 66 2.04 -6.60 7.07
N ASP A 67 2.57 -5.44 6.67
CA ASP A 67 1.76 -4.39 6.06
C ASP A 67 1.34 -4.80 4.66
N ILE A 68 2.25 -5.41 3.90
CA ILE A 68 1.97 -5.90 2.56
C ILE A 68 0.89 -7.00 2.59
N GLU A 69 0.99 -7.95 3.51
CA GLU A 69 -0.03 -8.98 3.73
C GLU A 69 -1.40 -8.37 4.11
N ASP A 70 -1.41 -7.41 5.04
CA ASP A 70 -2.64 -6.76 5.50
C ASP A 70 -3.30 -5.93 4.38
N LEU A 71 -2.51 -5.22 3.58
CA LEU A 71 -2.99 -4.50 2.40
C LEU A 71 -3.60 -5.45 1.36
N CYS A 72 -3.01 -6.63 1.14
CA CYS A 72 -3.62 -7.64 0.28
C CYS A 72 -4.98 -8.07 0.83
N ALA A 73 -5.04 -8.48 2.10
CA ALA A 73 -6.26 -9.01 2.70
C ALA A 73 -7.40 -7.98 2.81
N LYS A 74 -7.08 -6.74 3.19
CA LYS A 74 -8.09 -5.70 3.47
C LYS A 74 -8.37 -4.76 2.32
N THR A 75 -7.47 -4.68 1.33
CA THR A 75 -7.64 -3.79 0.17
C THR A 75 -7.85 -4.58 -1.11
N ALA A 76 -6.95 -5.51 -1.43
CA ALA A 76 -7.01 -6.20 -2.72
C ALA A 76 -8.22 -7.15 -2.81
N ILE A 77 -8.48 -7.94 -1.77
CA ILE A 77 -9.60 -8.89 -1.78
C ILE A 77 -10.97 -8.18 -1.93
N PRO A 78 -11.30 -7.15 -1.13
CA PRO A 78 -12.56 -6.41 -1.33
C PRO A 78 -12.66 -5.74 -2.69
N TYR A 79 -11.55 -5.21 -3.22
CA TYR A 79 -11.52 -4.60 -4.55
C TYR A 79 -11.81 -5.63 -5.66
N ILE A 80 -11.21 -6.83 -5.57
CA ILE A 80 -11.48 -7.93 -6.51
C ILE A 80 -12.97 -8.30 -6.50
N ALA A 81 -13.57 -8.40 -5.32
CA ALA A 81 -14.98 -8.73 -5.17
C ALA A 81 -15.91 -7.63 -5.73
N GLU A 82 -15.64 -6.36 -5.41
CA GLU A 82 -16.44 -5.22 -5.86
C GLU A 82 -16.47 -5.09 -7.38
N TYR A 83 -15.33 -5.34 -8.04
CA TYR A 83 -15.18 -5.19 -9.49
C TYR A 83 -15.28 -6.51 -10.26
N GLU A 84 -15.65 -7.61 -9.61
CA GLU A 84 -15.77 -8.96 -10.20
C GLU A 84 -14.53 -9.38 -11.00
N LEU A 85 -13.34 -9.06 -10.48
CA LEU A 85 -12.07 -9.33 -11.15
C LEU A 85 -11.62 -10.78 -10.93
N THR A 86 -10.83 -11.30 -11.87
CA THR A 86 -10.23 -12.64 -11.78
C THR A 86 -8.73 -12.59 -12.11
N PRO A 87 -7.91 -11.92 -11.28
CA PRO A 87 -6.46 -11.89 -11.50
C PRO A 87 -5.84 -13.26 -11.24
N GLU A 88 -4.81 -13.61 -12.00
CA GLU A 88 -4.01 -14.81 -11.74
C GLU A 88 -3.05 -14.57 -10.57
N ILE A 89 -2.50 -13.36 -10.48
CA ILE A 89 -1.60 -12.91 -9.43
C ILE A 89 -2.00 -11.51 -8.98
N VAL A 90 -1.95 -11.27 -7.67
CA VAL A 90 -2.01 -9.94 -7.07
C VAL A 90 -0.61 -9.55 -6.66
N VAL A 91 -0.17 -8.34 -7.00
CA VAL A 91 1.09 -7.79 -6.51
C VAL A 91 0.81 -6.55 -5.69
N ILE A 92 1.33 -6.53 -4.46
CA ILE A 92 1.31 -5.35 -3.60
C ILE A 92 2.71 -4.76 -3.59
N SER A 93 2.84 -3.47 -3.92
CA SER A 93 4.13 -2.78 -3.93
C SER A 93 4.12 -1.57 -3.00
N LEU A 94 5.17 -1.42 -2.21
CA LEU A 94 5.47 -0.20 -1.46
C LEU A 94 6.63 0.53 -2.13
N ALA A 95 6.52 1.85 -2.31
CA ALA A 95 7.60 2.70 -2.80
C ALA A 95 7.80 3.91 -1.89
N ASP A 96 9.03 4.31 -1.60
CA ASP A 96 9.30 5.50 -0.77
C ASP A 96 8.88 6.81 -1.45
N ARG A 97 8.79 6.80 -2.79
CA ARG A 97 8.40 7.91 -3.65
C ARG A 97 7.63 7.40 -4.86
N ALA A 98 6.88 8.30 -5.51
CA ALA A 98 6.14 7.96 -6.72
C ALA A 98 7.11 7.61 -7.87
N VAL A 99 6.89 6.45 -8.48
CA VAL A 99 7.60 5.99 -9.68
C VAL A 99 6.58 5.71 -10.78
N GLU A 100 6.81 6.20 -11.98
CA GLU A 100 5.95 5.90 -13.13
C GLU A 100 6.03 4.41 -13.49
N PHE A 101 4.89 3.78 -13.77
CA PHE A 101 4.88 2.36 -14.13
C PHE A 101 5.72 2.08 -15.38
N GLY A 102 6.55 1.04 -15.33
CA GLY A 102 7.46 0.66 -16.42
C GLY A 102 8.70 1.54 -16.57
N GLN A 103 8.88 2.58 -15.76
CA GLN A 103 10.08 3.41 -15.74
C GLN A 103 10.98 3.05 -14.55
N PRO A 104 12.28 2.79 -14.78
CA PRO A 104 13.22 2.57 -13.68
C PRO A 104 13.51 3.90 -12.97
N ASP A 105 13.53 3.85 -11.63
CA ASP A 105 14.05 4.90 -10.78
C ASP A 105 15.09 4.28 -9.82
N PRO A 106 16.40 4.55 -10.00
CA PRO A 106 17.45 3.96 -9.16
C PRO A 106 17.50 4.53 -7.73
N ASP A 107 16.87 5.67 -7.50
CA ASP A 107 16.84 6.33 -6.20
C ASP A 107 15.63 5.91 -5.36
N ALA A 108 14.61 5.33 -6.01
CA ALA A 108 13.44 4.78 -5.33
C ALA A 108 13.79 3.47 -4.59
N THR A 109 13.38 3.38 -3.33
CA THR A 109 13.36 2.12 -2.59
C THR A 109 11.98 1.52 -2.73
N GLN A 110 11.92 0.25 -3.15
CA GLN A 110 10.66 -0.44 -3.39
C GLN A 110 10.69 -1.86 -2.82
N PHE A 111 9.57 -2.27 -2.23
CA PHE A 111 9.31 -3.62 -1.73
C PHE A 111 8.09 -4.20 -2.46
N PHE A 112 8.13 -5.48 -2.78
CA PHE A 112 7.08 -6.16 -3.54
C PHE A 112 6.85 -7.56 -2.98
N ASP A 113 5.59 -7.95 -2.90
CA ASP A 113 5.19 -9.36 -2.75
C ASP A 113 4.11 -9.70 -3.77
N ALA A 114 4.09 -10.97 -4.20
CA ALA A 114 2.99 -11.54 -4.96
C ALA A 114 2.14 -12.44 -4.09
N PHE A 115 0.87 -12.47 -4.44
CA PHE A 115 -0.12 -13.33 -3.83
C PHE A 115 -0.94 -14.01 -4.91
N ARG A 116 -1.17 -15.30 -4.72
CA ARG A 116 -2.28 -16.01 -5.35
C ARG A 116 -3.48 -15.92 -4.42
N ILE A 117 -4.65 -15.61 -4.95
CA ILE A 117 -5.88 -15.55 -4.15
C ILE A 117 -6.56 -16.92 -4.18
N GLU A 118 -6.78 -17.49 -2.99
CA GLU A 118 -7.49 -18.76 -2.83
C GLU A 118 -8.45 -18.64 -1.65
N ASN A 119 -9.75 -18.85 -1.89
CA ASN A 119 -10.81 -18.75 -0.87
C ASN A 119 -10.72 -17.46 -0.05
N ASP A 120 -10.66 -16.31 -0.72
CA ASP A 120 -10.52 -14.99 -0.09
C ASP A 120 -9.32 -14.90 0.88
N THR A 121 -8.24 -15.60 0.55
CA THR A 121 -6.97 -15.55 1.29
C THR A 121 -5.83 -15.24 0.34
N CYS A 122 -4.97 -14.31 0.75
CA CYS A 122 -3.72 -14.00 0.06
C CYS A 122 -2.66 -15.04 0.41
N ILE A 123 -2.34 -15.94 -0.53
CA ILE A 123 -1.26 -16.92 -0.38
C ILE A 123 0.00 -16.31 -0.98
N TRP A 124 0.99 -16.02 -0.13
CA TRP A 124 2.27 -15.46 -0.55
C TRP A 124 3.00 -16.40 -1.52
N GLU A 125 3.41 -15.87 -2.66
CA GLU A 125 4.24 -16.54 -3.66
C GLU A 125 5.61 -15.86 -3.64
N ALA A 126 6.65 -16.62 -3.26
CA ALA A 126 8.00 -16.08 -3.19
C ALA A 126 8.52 -15.68 -4.58
N PHE A 127 9.18 -14.51 -4.65
CA PHE A 127 9.87 -14.00 -5.83
C PHE A 127 11.38 -14.24 -5.79
#